data_AF-A0A087PKF2-F1
#
_entry.id   AF-A0A087PKF2-F1
#
_cell.length_a   1.000
_cell.length_b   1.000
_cell.length_c   1.000
_cell.angle_alpha   90.00
_cell.angle_beta   90.00
_cell.angle_gamma   90.00
#
_symmetry.space_group_name_H-M   'P 1'
#
loop_
_entity.id
_entity.type
_entity.pdbx_description
1 polymer ?
#
loop_
_entity_poly.entity_id
_entity_poly.type
_entity_poly.pdbx_seq_one_letter_code
_entity_poly.pdbx_strand_id
1 'polypeptide(L)'
;MAEEIKSAYERAVSDGLFNTDDAPAWAARDVRQLDDRCYQLEAIRKTFLTAAFPDDDIRNEQVEWLNESVETLVGYVTSIWEKVQEDHDILPYTLADHRRDMLEAA
;
A
#
# COMPACT_ATOMS: atom_id res chain seq x y z
N MET A 1 18.85 -17.75 3.94
CA MET A 1 17.41 -17.61 4.17
C MET A 1 16.88 -16.78 3.03
N ALA A 2 15.86 -17.25 2.30
CA ALA A 2 15.30 -16.47 1.20
C ALA A 2 14.67 -15.20 1.78
N GLU A 3 15.09 -14.05 1.27
CA GLU A 3 14.50 -12.77 1.61
C GLU A 3 13.03 -12.80 1.17
N GLU A 4 12.10 -12.67 2.12
CA GLU A 4 10.68 -12.68 1.82
C GLU A 4 10.39 -11.44 0.98
N ILE A 5 10.13 -11.62 -0.32
CA ILE A 5 9.78 -10.52 -1.21
C ILE A 5 8.43 -9.99 -0.75
N LYS A 6 8.47 -8.91 0.04
CA LYS A 6 7.28 -8.20 0.51
C LYS A 6 6.48 -7.71 -0.68
N SER A 7 5.17 -7.91 -0.62
CA SER A 7 4.28 -7.36 -1.63
C SER A 7 4.29 -5.83 -1.64
N ALA A 8 3.74 -5.23 -2.71
CA ALA A 8 3.59 -3.78 -2.76
C ALA A 8 2.75 -3.24 -1.60
N TYR A 9 1.70 -3.97 -1.18
CA TYR A 9 0.91 -3.61 -0.01
C TYR A 9 1.71 -3.70 1.29
N GLU A 10 2.44 -4.79 1.52
CA GLU A 10 3.23 -4.97 2.75
C GLU A 10 4.34 -3.92 2.88
N ARG A 11 4.91 -3.50 1.75
CA ARG A 11 5.83 -2.36 1.69
C ARG A 11 5.11 -1.05 2.05
N ALA A 12 3.99 -0.75 1.39
CA ALA A 12 3.21 0.46 1.62
C ALA A 12 2.70 0.59 3.07
N VAL A 13 2.24 -0.50 3.69
CA VAL A 13 1.86 -0.54 5.12
C VAL A 13 3.08 -0.28 6.00
N SER A 14 4.21 -0.92 5.73
CA SER A 14 5.46 -0.71 6.47
C SER A 14 5.99 0.73 6.34
N ASP A 15 5.74 1.38 5.21
CA ASP A 15 6.10 2.78 4.96
C ASP A 15 5.10 3.77 5.53
N GLY A 16 3.99 3.30 6.14
CA GLY A 16 2.97 4.14 6.74
C GLY A 16 2.04 4.82 5.75
N LEU A 17 2.03 4.40 4.48
CA LEU A 17 1.23 5.04 3.41
C LEU A 17 -0.28 5.03 3.69
N PHE A 18 -0.75 4.04 4.45
CA PHE A 18 -2.16 3.92 4.83
C PHE A 18 -2.50 4.57 6.18
N ASN A 19 -1.54 5.26 6.82
CA ASN A 19 -1.81 5.97 8.07
C ASN A 19 -2.72 7.18 7.82
N THR A 20 -3.84 7.27 8.55
CA THR A 20 -4.85 8.32 8.37
C THR A 20 -5.09 9.19 9.60
N ASP A 21 -4.21 9.13 10.60
CA ASP A 21 -4.40 9.80 11.89
C ASP A 21 -4.56 11.33 11.75
N ASP A 22 -3.78 11.95 10.86
CA ASP A 22 -3.80 13.41 10.60
C ASP A 22 -4.43 13.80 9.25
N ALA A 23 -5.12 12.86 8.60
CA ALA A 23 -5.68 13.08 7.27
C ALA A 23 -7.00 13.88 7.30
N PRO A 24 -7.26 14.73 6.29
CA PRO A 24 -8.60 15.27 6.05
C PRO A 24 -9.63 14.14 5.95
N ALA A 25 -10.86 14.37 6.43
CA ALA A 25 -11.89 13.32 6.51
C ALA A 25 -12.19 12.63 5.17
N TRP A 26 -12.11 13.36 4.05
CA TRP A 26 -12.30 12.79 2.72
C TRP A 26 -11.16 11.82 2.35
N ALA A 27 -9.90 12.22 2.59
CA ALA A 27 -8.72 11.41 2.33
C ALA A 27 -8.68 10.19 3.26
N ALA A 28 -8.96 10.39 4.55
CA ALA A 28 -9.03 9.31 5.53
C ALA A 28 -10.04 8.22 5.16
N ARG A 29 -11.19 8.61 4.58
CA ARG A 29 -12.21 7.67 4.10
C ARG A 29 -11.71 6.89 2.89
N ASP A 30 -11.19 7.61 1.89
CA ASP A 30 -10.83 7.01 0.60
C ASP A 30 -9.58 6.11 0.76
N VAL A 31 -8.59 6.52 1.57
CA VAL A 31 -7.41 5.71 1.91
C VAL A 31 -7.80 4.44 2.67
N ARG A 32 -8.73 4.50 3.63
CA ARG A 32 -9.21 3.30 4.35
C ARG A 32 -9.93 2.31 3.43
N GLN A 33 -10.72 2.80 2.48
CA GLN A 33 -11.38 1.92 1.50
C GLN A 33 -10.36 1.22 0.59
N LEU A 34 -9.30 1.93 0.20
CA LEU A 34 -8.21 1.36 -0.58
C LEU A 34 -7.37 0.38 0.25
N ASP A 35 -7.13 0.66 1.53
CA ASP A 35 -6.46 -0.24 2.48
C ASP A 35 -7.20 -1.58 2.59
N ASP A 36 -8.50 -1.52 2.91
CA ASP A 36 -9.37 -2.70 3.01
C ASP A 36 -9.35 -3.52 1.71
N ARG A 37 -9.33 -2.84 0.55
CA ARG A 37 -9.31 -3.51 -0.74
C ARG A 37 -7.96 -4.19 -1.02
N CYS A 38 -6.85 -3.52 -0.73
CA CYS A 38 -5.52 -4.10 -0.83
C CYS A 38 -5.38 -5.31 0.10
N TYR A 39 -5.84 -5.20 1.36
CA TYR A 39 -5.83 -6.28 2.32
C TYR A 39 -6.59 -7.53 1.81
N GLN A 40 -7.76 -7.34 1.21
CA GLN A 40 -8.53 -8.45 0.61
C GLN A 40 -7.78 -9.12 -0.55
N LEU A 41 -7.19 -8.34 -1.46
CA LEU A 41 -6.44 -8.88 -2.60
C LEU A 41 -5.19 -9.65 -2.13
N GLU A 42 -4.53 -9.15 -1.10
CA GLU A 42 -3.40 -9.81 -0.44
C GLU A 42 -3.77 -11.14 0.21
N ALA A 43 -4.90 -11.18 0.92
CA ALA A 43 -5.42 -12.42 1.49
C ALA A 43 -5.71 -13.47 0.40
N ILE A 44 -6.25 -13.03 -0.74
CA ILE A 44 -6.47 -13.88 -1.91
C ILE A 44 -5.11 -14.37 -2.47
N ARG A 45 -4.13 -13.48 -2.69
CA ARG A 45 -2.80 -13.88 -3.20
C ARG A 45 -2.12 -14.91 -2.30
N LYS A 46 -2.17 -14.70 -0.98
CA LYS A 46 -1.61 -15.64 0.01
C LYS A 46 -2.30 -17.01 -0.04
N THR A 47 -3.58 -17.05 -0.39
CA THR A 47 -4.31 -18.31 -0.62
C THR A 47 -3.77 -19.03 -1.86
N PHE A 48 -3.48 -18.32 -2.94
CA PHE A 48 -2.86 -18.92 -4.14
C PHE A 48 -1.45 -19.48 -3.88
N LEU A 49 -0.67 -18.85 -2.99
CA LEU A 49 0.68 -19.31 -2.65
C LEU A 49 0.71 -20.55 -1.74
N THR A 50 -0.35 -20.77 -0.97
CA THR A 50 -0.42 -21.85 0.04
C THR A 50 -1.30 -23.02 -0.38
N ALA A 51 -2.25 -22.80 -1.29
CA ALA A 51 -3.13 -23.84 -1.80
C ALA A 51 -2.41 -24.74 -2.82
N ALA A 52 -2.76 -26.03 -2.81
CA ALA A 52 -2.37 -26.95 -3.86
C ALA A 52 -3.12 -26.59 -5.15
N PHE A 53 -2.43 -25.89 -6.06
CA PHE A 53 -2.97 -25.53 -7.37
C PHE A 53 -2.65 -26.62 -8.40
N PRO A 54 -3.62 -27.05 -9.24
CA PRO A 54 -3.38 -28.08 -10.25
C PRO A 54 -2.48 -27.61 -11.39
N ASP A 55 -2.44 -26.30 -11.62
CA ASP A 55 -1.76 -25.65 -12.72
C ASP A 55 -0.94 -24.47 -12.19
N ASP A 56 0.38 -24.59 -12.30
CA ASP A 56 1.34 -23.60 -11.82
C ASP A 56 1.35 -22.33 -12.68
N ASP A 57 1.06 -22.45 -13.99
CA ASP A 57 1.05 -21.32 -14.92
C ASP A 57 -0.16 -20.43 -14.64
N ILE A 58 -1.34 -21.03 -14.45
CA ILE A 58 -2.55 -20.30 -14.06
C ILE A 58 -2.35 -19.65 -12.69
N ARG A 59 -1.75 -20.36 -11.72
CA ARG A 59 -1.46 -19.77 -10.40
C ARG A 59 -0.56 -18.54 -10.53
N ASN A 60 0.51 -18.64 -11.33
CA ASN A 60 1.45 -17.54 -11.51
C ASN A 60 0.79 -16.33 -12.18
N GLU A 61 -0.03 -16.54 -13.22
CA GLU A 61 -0.81 -15.49 -13.88
C GLU A 61 -1.77 -14.78 -12.91
N GLN A 62 -2.49 -15.54 -12.07
CA GLN A 62 -3.37 -14.96 -11.05
C GLN A 62 -2.60 -14.17 -10.00
N VAL A 63 -1.44 -14.66 -9.56
CA VAL A 63 -0.57 -13.96 -8.60
C VAL A 63 -0.01 -12.68 -9.19
N GLU A 64 0.40 -12.69 -10.46
CA GLU A 64 0.86 -11.50 -11.19
C GLU A 64 -0.24 -10.45 -11.29
N TRP A 65 -1.43 -10.84 -11.76
CA TRP A 65 -2.59 -9.95 -11.85
C TRP A 65 -2.99 -9.33 -10.50
N LEU A 66 -2.92 -10.11 -9.41
CA LEU A 66 -3.18 -9.62 -8.06
C LEU A 66 -2.12 -8.61 -7.60
N ASN A 67 -0.85 -8.83 -7.93
CA ASN A 67 0.23 -7.90 -7.60
C ASN A 67 0.06 -6.57 -8.35
N GLU A 68 -0.21 -6.61 -9.66
CA GLU A 68 -0.46 -5.41 -10.47
C GLU A 68 -1.68 -4.62 -9.97
N SER A 69 -2.73 -5.33 -9.56
CA SER A 69 -3.93 -4.72 -8.98
C SER A 69 -3.61 -3.99 -7.68
N VAL A 70 -2.82 -4.60 -6.79
CA VAL A 70 -2.38 -3.98 -5.54
C VAL A 70 -1.49 -2.78 -5.81
N GLU A 71 -0.55 -2.87 -6.74
CA GLU A 71 0.32 -1.75 -7.12
C GLU A 71 -0.49 -0.55 -7.65
N THR A 72 -1.52 -0.82 -8.45
CA THR A 72 -2.43 0.21 -8.94
C THR A 72 -3.16 0.92 -7.80
N LEU A 73 -3.69 0.16 -6.82
CA LEU A 73 -4.40 0.74 -5.67
C LEU A 73 -3.46 1.55 -4.77
N VAL A 74 -2.23 1.07 -4.54
CA VAL A 74 -1.18 1.82 -3.84
C VAL A 74 -0.88 3.14 -4.56
N GLY A 75 -0.83 3.13 -5.90
CA GLY A 75 -0.68 4.34 -6.71
C GLY A 75 -1.80 5.35 -6.47
N TYR A 76 -3.05 4.92 -6.36
CA TYR A 76 -4.16 5.81 -6.02
C TYR A 76 -4.04 6.43 -4.63
N VAL A 77 -3.55 5.67 -3.64
CA VAL A 77 -3.28 6.21 -2.31
C VAL A 77 -2.20 7.29 -2.36
N THR A 78 -1.13 7.07 -3.11
CA THR A 78 -0.09 8.08 -3.34
C THR A 78 -0.68 9.36 -3.94
N SER A 79 -1.53 9.26 -4.97
CA SER A 79 -2.19 10.43 -5.55
C SER A 79 -3.15 11.16 -4.60
N ILE A 80 -3.79 10.44 -3.67
CA ILE A 80 -4.59 11.08 -2.61
C ILE A 80 -3.69 11.94 -1.72
N TRP A 81 -2.53 11.42 -1.32
CA TRP A 81 -1.60 12.16 -0.48
C TRP A 81 -0.95 13.34 -1.19
N GLU A 82 -0.60 13.19 -2.47
CA GLU A 82 -0.15 14.31 -3.31
C GLU A 82 -1.19 15.43 -3.31
N LYS A 83 -2.47 15.09 -3.49
CA LYS A 83 -3.55 16.07 -3.44
C LYS A 83 -3.74 16.71 -2.06
N VAL A 84 -3.61 15.94 -0.97
CA VAL A 84 -3.65 16.48 0.40
C VAL A 84 -2.50 17.47 0.62
N GLN A 85 -1.30 17.18 0.10
CA GLN A 85 -0.17 18.11 0.18
C GLN A 85 -0.45 19.41 -0.59
N GLU A 86 -0.97 19.29 -1.83
CA GLU A 86 -1.35 20.44 -2.66
C GLU A 86 -2.42 21.32 -2.00
N ASP A 87 -3.49 20.71 -1.46
CA ASP A 87 -4.63 21.44 -0.88
C ASP A 87 -4.26 22.18 0.42
N HIS A 88 -3.21 21.74 1.12
CA HIS A 88 -2.80 22.30 2.42
C HIS A 88 -1.55 23.18 2.34
N ASP A 89 -1.04 23.49 1.14
CA ASP A 89 0.19 24.27 0.89
C ASP A 89 1.39 23.72 1.69
N ILE A 90 1.38 22.41 1.88
CA ILE A 90 2.44 21.68 2.55
C ILE A 90 3.45 21.36 1.45
N LEU A 91 4.68 21.92 1.57
CA LEU A 91 5.82 21.54 0.72
C LEU A 91 5.84 20.01 0.57
N PRO A 92 6.14 19.45 -0.62
CA PRO A 92 5.97 18.03 -0.87
C PRO A 92 6.63 17.22 0.24
N TYR A 93 5.83 16.61 1.12
CA TYR A 93 6.34 15.76 2.19
C TYR A 93 6.95 14.57 1.48
N THR A 94 8.26 14.63 1.26
CA THR A 94 8.96 13.43 0.88
C THR A 94 8.94 12.50 2.09
N LEU A 95 8.85 11.20 1.86
CA LEU A 95 8.94 10.18 2.91
C LEU A 95 10.20 10.36 3.80
N ALA A 96 11.22 11.06 3.30
CA ALA A 96 12.42 11.45 4.02
C ALA A 96 12.17 12.54 5.09
N ASP A 97 11.24 13.46 4.86
CA ASP A 97 10.94 14.55 5.80
C ASP A 97 10.15 14.02 7.02
N HIS A 98 9.20 13.10 6.82
CA HIS A 98 8.50 12.46 7.94
C HIS A 98 9.45 11.63 8.84
N ARG A 99 10.41 10.90 8.23
CA ARG A 99 11.43 10.16 9.00
C ARG A 99 12.35 11.09 9.78
N ARG A 100 12.65 12.28 9.25
CA ARG A 100 13.47 13.28 9.94
C ARG A 100 12.74 13.88 11.13
N ASP A 101 11.48 14.26 10.97
CA ASP A 101 10.69 14.87 12.04
C ASP A 101 10.40 13.87 13.17
N MET A 102 10.16 12.60 12.86
CA MET A 102 10.00 11.55 13.88
C MET A 102 11.30 11.22 14.64
N LEU A 103 12.46 11.45 14.04
CA LEU A 103 13.77 11.28 14.71
C LEU A 103 14.20 12.54 15.48
N GLU A 104 13.78 13.73 15.05
CA GLU A 104 14.04 14.99 15.77
C GLU A 104 13.09 15.20 16.97
N ALA A 105 11.93 14.50 17.00
CA ALA A 105 10.97 14.54 18.10
C ALA A 105 11.18 13.48 19.21
N ALA A 106 12.20 12.62 19.11
CA ALA A 106 12.56 11.57 20.08
C ALA A 106 13.84 11.93 20.87
#